data_AF-A0A4P5TPC8-F1
#
_entry.id   AF-A0A4P5TPC8-F1
#
_cell.length_a   1.000
_cell.length_b   1.000
_cell.length_c   1.000
_cell.angle_alpha   90.00
_cell.angle_beta   90.00
_cell.angle_gamma   90.00
#
_symmetry.space_group_name_H-M   'P 1'
#
loop_
_entity.id
_entity.type
_entity.pdbx_description
1 polymer ?
#
loop_
_entity_poly.entity_id
_entity_poly.type
_entity_poly.pdbx_seq_one_letter_code
_entity_poly.pdbx_strand_id
1 'polypeptide(L)'
;MLNYRDSNLLLSETIDSLQDELRKYAVLPDAKRGYVEKQNTLILNLTAAYNGMQITQAKLWQALENCMDEMRQIDPHLKGFTIYITEKPAGHMARIDINADEL
;
A
#
# COMPACT_ATOMS: atom_id res chain seq x y z
N MET A 1 17.20 1.34 -7.65
CA MET A 1 16.25 0.86 -6.63
C MET A 1 14.88 1.38 -7.02
N LEU A 2 13.87 0.52 -7.07
CA LEU A 2 12.48 0.97 -7.22
C LEU A 2 12.10 1.74 -5.95
N ASN A 3 11.38 2.85 -6.09
CA ASN A 3 10.82 3.53 -4.92
C ASN A 3 9.68 2.66 -4.34
N TYR A 4 9.23 2.98 -3.13
CA TYR A 4 8.21 2.18 -2.42
C TYR A 4 6.87 2.09 -3.19
N ARG A 5 6.46 3.18 -3.87
CA ARG A 5 5.24 3.24 -4.69
C ARG A 5 5.34 2.32 -5.91
N ASP A 6 6.45 2.39 -6.63
CA ASP A 6 6.73 1.56 -7.80
C ASP A 6 6.85 0.08 -7.40
N SER A 7 7.37 -0.19 -6.21
CA SER A 7 7.48 -1.55 -5.65
C SER A 7 6.11 -2.14 -5.30
N ASN A 8 5.20 -1.34 -4.72
CA ASN A 8 3.83 -1.78 -4.44
C ASN A 8 3.02 -1.99 -5.72
N LEU A 9 3.17 -1.09 -6.70
CA LEU A 9 2.54 -1.23 -8.01
C LEU A 9 3.01 -2.51 -8.71
N LEU A 10 4.33 -2.70 -8.78
CA LEU A 10 4.92 -3.90 -9.38
C LEU A 10 4.45 -5.19 -8.68
N LEU A 11 4.35 -5.18 -7.35
CA LEU A 11 3.85 -6.33 -6.60
C LEU A 11 2.38 -6.63 -6.92
N SER A 12 1.53 -5.60 -7.00
CA SER A 12 0.12 -5.75 -7.42
C SER A 12 0.02 -6.34 -8.82
N GLU A 13 0.73 -5.76 -9.79
CA GLU A 13 0.75 -6.24 -11.18
C GLU A 13 1.28 -7.67 -11.29
N THR A 14 2.26 -8.03 -10.46
CA THR A 14 2.79 -9.40 -10.41
C THR A 14 1.75 -10.38 -9.89
N ILE A 15 1.01 -10.03 -8.82
CA ILE A 15 -0.07 -10.87 -8.28
C ILE A 15 -1.16 -11.07 -9.34
N ASP A 16 -1.55 -10.01 -10.04
CA ASP A 16 -2.57 -10.06 -11.10
C ASP A 16 -2.10 -10.94 -12.27
N SER A 17 -0.85 -10.78 -12.72
CA SER A 17 -0.26 -11.63 -13.77
C SER A 17 -0.25 -13.11 -13.37
N LEU A 18 0.14 -13.42 -12.13
CA LEU A 18 0.13 -14.79 -11.61
C LEU A 18 -1.29 -15.37 -11.58
N GLN A 19 -2.29 -14.58 -11.20
CA GLN A 19 -3.69 -15.01 -11.24
C GLN A 19 -4.15 -15.32 -12.66
N ASP A 20 -3.83 -14.45 -13.62
CA ASP A 20 -4.25 -14.63 -15.00
C ASP A 20 -3.57 -15.83 -15.67
N GLU A 21 -2.27 -16.03 -15.40
CA GLU A 21 -1.55 -17.23 -15.85
C GLU A 21 -2.15 -18.50 -15.25
N LEU A 22 -2.45 -18.50 -13.95
CA LEU A 22 -3.05 -19.65 -13.30
C LEU A 22 -4.45 -19.95 -13.83
N ARG A 23 -5.26 -18.93 -14.11
CA ARG A 23 -6.59 -19.08 -14.74
C ARG A 23 -6.48 -19.71 -16.12
N LYS A 24 -5.52 -19.26 -16.94
CA LYS A 24 -5.25 -19.83 -18.27
C LYS A 24 -4.78 -21.27 -18.18
N TYR A 25 -3.93 -21.60 -17.20
CA TYR A 25 -3.47 -22.97 -16.99
C TYR A 25 -4.59 -23.89 -16.50
N ALA A 26 -5.42 -23.43 -15.57
CA ALA A 26 -6.43 -24.26 -14.90
C ALA A 26 -7.56 -24.74 -15.85
N VAL A 27 -7.76 -24.08 -16.99
CA VAL A 27 -8.75 -24.49 -18.00
C VAL A 27 -8.22 -25.53 -18.99
N LEU A 28 -6.91 -25.86 -18.95
CA LEU A 28 -6.33 -26.87 -19.82
C LEU A 28 -6.80 -28.28 -19.41
N PRO A 29 -7.08 -29.19 -20.36
CA PRO A 29 -7.59 -30.53 -20.05
C PRO A 29 -6.65 -31.40 -19.20
N ASP A 30 -5.35 -31.13 -19.26
CA ASP A 30 -4.28 -31.83 -18.56
C ASP A 30 -3.73 -31.03 -17.35
N ALA A 31 -4.43 -29.97 -16.94
CA ALA A 31 -4.04 -29.15 -15.82
C ALA A 31 -3.90 -29.99 -14.53
N LYS A 32 -2.71 -29.95 -13.94
CA LYS A 32 -2.45 -30.69 -12.70
C LYS A 32 -3.12 -29.97 -11.54
N ARG A 33 -4.22 -30.53 -11.04
CA ARG A 33 -4.99 -29.98 -9.92
C ARG A 33 -4.12 -29.61 -8.71
N GLY A 34 -3.19 -30.48 -8.31
CA GLY A 34 -2.30 -30.20 -7.18
C GLY A 34 -1.35 -29.01 -7.41
N TYR A 35 -0.95 -28.74 -8.65
CA TYR A 35 -0.21 -27.53 -8.99
C TYR A 35 -1.11 -26.30 -8.90
N VAL A 36 -2.34 -26.39 -9.41
CA VAL A 36 -3.32 -25.29 -9.35
C VAL A 36 -3.60 -24.88 -7.90
N GLU A 37 -3.87 -25.85 -7.03
CA GLU A 37 -4.13 -25.60 -5.60
C GLU A 37 -2.94 -24.96 -4.89
N LYS A 38 -1.72 -25.46 -5.17
CA LYS A 38 -0.47 -24.89 -4.61
C LYS A 38 -0.25 -23.44 -5.06
N GLN A 39 -0.41 -23.15 -6.36
CA GLN A 39 -0.24 -21.79 -6.87
C GLN A 39 -1.32 -20.84 -6.36
N ASN A 40 -2.56 -21.30 -6.28
CA ASN A 40 -3.64 -20.50 -5.72
C ASN A 40 -3.38 -20.12 -4.26
N THR A 41 -2.84 -21.06 -3.46
CA THR A 41 -2.44 -20.80 -2.07
C THR A 41 -1.33 -19.76 -1.99
N LEU A 42 -0.33 -19.83 -2.88
CA LEU A 42 0.75 -18.84 -2.94
C LEU A 42 0.22 -17.44 -3.26
N ILE A 43 -0.65 -17.32 -4.27
CA ILE A 43 -1.28 -16.07 -4.67
C ILE A 43 -2.11 -15.48 -3.52
N LEU A 44 -2.89 -16.30 -2.80
CA LEU A 44 -3.65 -15.86 -1.64
C LEU A 44 -2.74 -15.30 -0.54
N ASN A 45 -1.63 -15.98 -0.24
CA ASN A 45 -0.66 -15.52 0.75
C ASN A 45 -0.01 -14.19 0.35
N LEU A 46 0.35 -14.03 -0.93
CA LEU A 46 0.91 -12.78 -1.46
C LEU A 46 -0.11 -11.64 -1.39
N THR A 47 -1.37 -11.92 -1.72
CA THR A 47 -2.47 -10.95 -1.64
C THR A 47 -2.72 -10.52 -0.20
N ALA A 48 -2.72 -11.47 0.75
CA ALA A 48 -2.87 -11.17 2.17
C ALA A 48 -1.72 -10.30 2.70
N ALA A 49 -0.48 -10.60 2.31
CA ALA A 49 0.68 -9.79 2.66
C ALA A 49 0.59 -8.37 2.08
N TYR A 50 0.22 -8.24 0.81
CA TYR A 50 -0.02 -6.94 0.15
C TYR A 50 -1.06 -6.12 0.90
N ASN A 51 -2.22 -6.69 1.19
CA ASN A 51 -3.30 -6.01 1.92
C ASN A 51 -2.87 -5.62 3.35
N GLY A 52 -2.08 -6.47 4.03
CA GLY A 52 -1.55 -6.16 5.36
C GLY A 52 -0.63 -4.92 5.37
N MET A 53 0.15 -4.72 4.31
CA MET A 53 0.96 -3.51 4.15
C MET A 53 0.08 -2.26 3.97
N GLN A 54 -1.01 -2.36 3.19
CA GLN A 54 -1.95 -1.26 2.97
C GLN A 54 -2.69 -0.85 4.26
N ILE A 55 -3.14 -1.82 5.06
CA ILE A 55 -3.82 -1.55 6.35
C ILE A 55 -2.93 -0.73 7.29
N THR A 56 -1.63 -1.02 7.31
CA THR A 56 -0.67 -0.30 8.17
C THR A 56 -0.52 1.16 7.73
N GLN A 57 -0.53 1.42 6.42
CA GLN A 57 -0.51 2.80 5.88
C GLN A 57 -1.78 3.57 6.23
N ALA A 58 -2.96 2.96 6.06
CA ALA A 58 -4.22 3.59 6.40
C ALA A 58 -4.30 3.98 7.89
N LYS A 59 -3.83 3.10 8.78
CA LYS A 59 -3.76 3.41 10.22
C LYS A 59 -2.79 4.53 10.54
N LEU A 60 -1.64 4.56 9.88
CA LEU A 60 -0.66 5.64 10.04
C LEU A 60 -1.25 6.98 9.58
N TRP A 61 -1.94 6.98 8.43
CA TRP A 61 -2.60 8.17 7.91
C TRP A 61 -3.69 8.67 8.86
N GLN A 62 -4.54 7.78 9.36
CA GLN A 62 -5.57 8.13 10.34
C GLN A 62 -4.97 8.69 11.64
N ALA A 63 -3.83 8.15 12.09
CA ALA A 63 -3.14 8.70 13.27
C ALA A 63 -2.59 10.12 13.03
N LEU A 64 -2.13 10.41 11.81
CA LEU A 64 -1.71 11.76 11.40
C LEU A 64 -2.91 12.72 11.38
N GLU A 65 -4.04 12.31 10.80
CA GLU A 65 -5.28 13.09 10.79
C GLU A 65 -5.76 13.44 12.19
N ASN A 66 -5.83 12.45 13.09
CA ASN A 66 -6.22 12.68 14.48
C ASN A 66 -5.28 13.70 15.16
N CYS A 67 -3.97 13.60 14.94
CA CYS A 67 -3.00 14.54 15.49
C CYS A 67 -3.20 15.96 14.96
N MET A 68 -3.45 16.10 13.66
CA MET A 68 -3.76 17.42 13.05
C MET A 68 -5.03 18.03 13.64
N ASP A 69 -6.07 17.22 13.84
CA ASP A 69 -7.33 17.68 14.42
C ASP A 69 -7.18 18.07 15.90
N GLU A 70 -6.41 17.32 16.68
CA GLU A 70 -6.04 17.69 18.06
C GLU A 70 -5.30 19.05 18.08
N MET A 71 -4.36 19.28 17.17
CA MET A 71 -3.65 20.55 17.08
C MET A 71 -4.57 21.72 16.70
N ARG A 72 -5.54 21.51 15.80
CA ARG A 72 -6.56 22.52 15.44
C ARG A 72 -7.48 22.86 16.61
N GLN A 73 -7.77 21.90 17.49
CA GLN A 73 -8.55 22.19 18.71
C GLN A 73 -7.79 23.10 19.67
N ILE A 74 -6.46 23.00 19.71
CA ILE A 74 -5.59 23.82 20.56
C ILE A 74 -5.39 25.22 19.97
N ASP A 75 -5.10 25.31 18.67
CA ASP A 75 -4.99 26.57 17.93
C ASP A 75 -5.89 26.55 16.68
N PRO A 76 -7.10 27.12 16.76
CA PRO A 76 -8.04 27.19 15.64
C PRO A 76 -7.55 28.01 14.45
N HIS A 77 -6.47 28.78 14.60
CA HIS A 77 -5.88 29.58 13.52
C HIS A 77 -4.79 28.84 12.74
N LEU A 78 -4.48 27.58 13.08
CA LEU A 78 -3.60 26.72 12.29
C LEU A 78 -4.17 26.51 10.88
N LYS A 79 -3.51 27.11 9.89
CA LYS A 79 -3.94 27.07 8.47
C LYS A 79 -3.37 25.91 7.67
N GLY A 80 -2.37 25.22 8.20
CA GLY A 80 -1.81 24.07 7.50
C GLY A 80 -0.80 23.26 8.30
N PHE A 81 -0.51 22.09 7.76
CA PHE A 81 0.42 21.13 8.35
C PHE A 81 1.50 20.77 7.35
N THR A 82 2.72 20.64 7.84
CA THR A 82 3.86 20.14 7.07
C THR A 82 4.32 18.83 7.69
N ILE A 83 4.14 17.73 6.94
CA ILE A 83 4.57 16.40 7.38
C ILE A 83 5.93 16.08 6.78
N TYR A 84 6.88 15.66 7.63
CA TYR A 84 8.21 15.21 7.22
C TYR A 84 8.29 13.69 7.30
N ILE A 85 8.38 13.02 6.15
CA ILE A 85 8.59 11.57 6.08
C ILE A 85 10.07 11.34 5.81
N THR A 86 10.75 10.63 6.72
CA THR A 86 12.17 10.29 6.57
C THR A 86 12.32 8.82 6.22
N GLU A 87 12.79 8.52 5.01
CA GLU A 87 13.14 7.15 4.63
C GLU A 87 14.59 6.82 5.05
N LYS A 88 14.78 5.66 5.69
CA LYS A 88 16.12 5.09 5.95
C LYS A 88 16.53 4.18 4.78
N PRO A 89 17.82 4.08 4.41
CA PRO A 89 19.00 4.64 5.09
C PRO A 89 19.44 6.03 4.59
N ALA A 90 18.83 6.56 3.51
CA ALA A 90 19.30 7.77 2.83
C ALA A 90 18.25 8.89 2.84
N GLY A 91 17.82 9.31 4.04
CA GLY A 91 17.26 10.62 4.41
C GLY A 91 16.39 11.41 3.43
N HIS A 92 15.70 10.78 2.47
CA HIS A 92 14.81 11.50 1.58
C HIS A 92 13.65 12.03 2.42
N MET A 93 13.56 13.36 2.50
CA MET A 93 12.44 14.07 3.12
C MET A 93 11.39 14.33 2.05
N ALA A 94 10.28 13.61 2.12
CA ALA A 94 9.07 14.02 1.42
C ALA A 94 8.35 15.07 2.28
N ARG A 95 8.03 16.21 1.69
CA ARG A 95 7.24 17.28 2.29
C ARG A 95 5.83 17.23 1.72
N ILE A 96 4.84 17.10 2.58
CA ILE A 96 3.42 17.22 2.21
C ILE A 96 2.89 18.48 2.90
N ASP A 97 2.45 19.44 2.11
CA ASP A 97 1.75 20.64 2.60
C ASP A 97 0.25 20.40 2.51
N ILE A 98 -0.44 20.51 3.65
CA ILE A 98 -1.89 20.39 3.73
C ILE A 98 -2.43 21.77 4.14
N ASN A 99 -3.03 22.50 3.20
CA ASN A 99 -3.74 23.76 3.49
C ASN A 99 -5.20 23.47 3.83
N ALA A 100 -5.66 23.97 4.97
CA ALA A 100 -7.05 23.82 5.40
C ALA A 100 -8.02 24.73 4.63
N ASP A 101 -7.50 25.74 3.93
CA ASP A 101 -8.30 26.70 3.14
C ASP A 101 -8.71 26.16 1.75
N GLU A 102 -8.23 24.98 1.33
CA GLU A 102 -8.44 24.39 -0.01
C GLU A 102 -9.13 22.99 0.00
N LEU A 103 -9.59 22.52 1.16
CA LEU A 103 -10.39 21.28 1.32
C LEU A 103 -11.87 21.61 1.54
#